data_AF-A0A238L5R8-F1
#
_entry.id   AF-A0A238L5R8-F1
#
_cell.length_a   1.000
_cell.length_b   1.000
_cell.length_c   1.000
_cell.angle_alpha   90.00
_cell.angle_beta   90.00
_cell.angle_gamma   90.00
#
_symmetry.space_group_name_H-M   'P 1'
#
loop_
_entity.id
_entity.type
_entity.pdbx_description
1 polymer ?
#
loop_
_entity_poly.entity_id
_entity_poly.type
_entity_poly.pdbx_seq_one_letter_code
_entity_poly.pdbx_strand_id
1 'polypeptide(L)'
;MDFQRKRVPSSEKNQQLQSQAISEYTLTRFDYLIDKIETAEFIQTPFKHLEILQFFTDADFAELLACQEIAIPTAANDEELFDHLLDRGYKIIPFPGSTASRQEYLAWHQNQTEGDRYHPTCEGFGVTLRLIEPISTFLQELDAFLRGDAFNAAIAKKFNINLESCSTDCGIQKYLDGYEITPHPDVRFKALTYMVNANPNPDSATQQHHTHYMRFSDKRRYVETLWSGNQDIQRCWEPWEWCETEKVQSVNNSIVIFSPNNDTIHAVKATYDHLAFQRTQLYGNLWYKNRPAVQKAEWTDLDVFANMTTRMANADPEKPIQKNKMSAIQPDEQSLVAHKTL
;
A
#
# COMPACT_ATOMS: atom_id res chain seq x y z
N MET A 1 68.32 -29.63 13.59
CA MET A 1 67.58 -28.49 13.04
C MET A 1 66.40 -29.07 12.29
N ASP A 2 65.25 -29.05 12.94
CA ASP A 2 64.06 -29.80 12.57
C ASP A 2 62.91 -28.78 12.50
N PHE A 3 62.28 -28.63 11.35
CA PHE A 3 61.07 -27.83 11.20
C PHE A 3 60.19 -28.44 10.10
N GLN A 4 59.47 -29.48 10.47
CA GLN A 4 58.33 -29.96 9.71
C GLN A 4 57.17 -28.96 9.85
N ARG A 5 56.84 -28.24 8.78
CA ARG A 5 55.60 -27.45 8.68
C ARG A 5 54.42 -28.39 8.45
N LYS A 6 53.67 -28.69 9.51
CA LYS A 6 52.35 -29.32 9.41
C LYS A 6 51.40 -28.41 8.63
N ARG A 7 50.88 -28.89 7.50
CA ARG A 7 49.73 -28.29 6.81
C ARG A 7 48.48 -28.66 7.59
N VAL A 8 47.78 -27.65 8.11
CA VAL A 8 46.45 -27.81 8.70
C VAL A 8 45.43 -27.98 7.55
N PRO A 9 44.48 -28.93 7.63
CA PRO A 9 43.49 -29.17 6.58
C PRO A 9 42.56 -27.95 6.37
N SER A 10 42.24 -27.66 5.11
CA SER A 10 41.39 -26.54 4.68
C SER A 10 39.93 -26.59 5.16
N SER A 11 39.50 -27.69 5.80
CA SER A 11 38.14 -27.86 6.33
C SER A 11 37.92 -27.15 7.66
N GLU A 12 38.95 -27.00 8.50
CA GLU A 12 38.82 -26.32 9.81
C GLU A 12 38.72 -24.80 9.65
N LYS A 13 39.40 -24.21 8.66
CA LYS A 13 39.26 -22.78 8.34
C LYS A 13 37.88 -22.40 7.84
N ASN A 14 37.18 -23.29 7.12
CA ASN A 14 35.83 -23.02 6.65
C ASN A 14 34.77 -23.15 7.75
N GLN A 15 34.97 -24.04 8.74
CA GLN A 15 34.10 -24.08 9.93
C GLN A 15 34.34 -22.89 10.87
N GLN A 16 35.59 -22.40 10.96
CA GLN A 16 35.94 -21.24 11.78
C GLN A 16 35.51 -19.90 11.16
N LEU A 17 35.38 -19.84 9.82
CA LEU A 17 34.81 -18.68 9.11
C LEU A 17 33.27 -18.71 9.09
N GLN A 18 32.64 -19.89 9.15
CA GLN A 18 31.18 -20.01 9.29
C GLN A 18 30.70 -19.77 10.73
N SER A 19 31.57 -19.91 11.75
CA SER A 19 31.22 -19.61 13.14
C SER A 19 31.47 -18.15 13.56
N GLN A 20 32.09 -17.33 12.70
CA GLN A 20 32.41 -15.92 12.98
C GLN A 20 31.48 -14.90 12.29
N ALA A 21 30.41 -15.36 11.63
CA ALA A 21 29.38 -14.51 11.03
C ALA A 21 27.99 -14.69 11.68
N ILE A 22 27.92 -15.20 12.91
CA ILE A 22 26.77 -14.97 13.76
C ILE A 22 27.04 -13.62 14.44
N SER A 23 26.71 -12.55 13.72
CA SER A 23 26.47 -11.23 14.32
C SER A 23 25.69 -11.45 15.60
N GLU A 24 26.17 -10.92 16.73
CA GLU A 24 25.42 -10.88 18.00
C GLU A 24 24.13 -10.10 17.73
N TYR A 25 23.09 -10.80 17.29
CA TYR A 25 21.76 -10.24 17.15
C TYR A 25 21.22 -10.10 18.57
N THR A 26 21.32 -8.89 19.12
CA THR A 26 20.67 -8.55 20.38
C THR A 26 19.17 -8.59 20.13
N LEU A 27 18.49 -9.51 20.81
CA LEU A 27 17.04 -9.62 20.72
C LEU A 27 16.41 -8.27 21.08
N THR A 28 15.56 -7.75 20.19
CA THR A 28 14.74 -6.57 20.43
C THR A 28 13.41 -6.96 21.05
N ARG A 29 12.78 -6.02 21.76
CA ARG A 29 11.44 -6.19 22.35
C ARG A 29 10.40 -6.71 21.36
N PHE A 30 10.53 -6.33 20.08
CA PHE A 30 9.53 -6.58 19.04
C PHE A 30 9.86 -7.75 18.11
N ASP A 31 10.90 -8.53 18.38
CA ASP A 31 11.30 -9.64 17.51
C ASP A 31 10.19 -10.69 17.32
N TYR A 32 9.31 -10.87 18.31
CA TYR A 32 8.17 -11.79 18.19
C TYR A 32 7.21 -11.40 17.04
N LEU A 33 7.22 -10.15 16.58
CA LEU A 33 6.44 -9.70 15.42
C LEU A 33 6.98 -10.32 14.12
N ILE A 34 8.29 -10.56 14.02
CA ILE A 34 8.91 -11.26 12.89
C ILE A 34 8.37 -12.69 12.81
N ASP A 35 8.36 -13.40 13.93
CA ASP A 35 7.85 -14.78 13.99
C ASP A 35 6.39 -14.85 13.55
N LYS A 36 5.56 -13.89 13.98
CA LYS A 36 4.15 -13.79 13.53
C LYS A 36 4.05 -13.63 12.01
N ILE A 37 4.88 -12.78 11.40
CA ILE A 37 4.89 -12.57 9.95
C ILE A 37 5.37 -13.82 9.20
N GLU A 38 6.45 -14.44 9.66
CA GLU A 38 7.03 -15.61 9.00
C GLU A 38 6.05 -16.80 9.02
N THR A 39 5.32 -16.97 10.12
CA THR A 39 4.38 -18.09 10.32
C THR A 39 2.97 -17.85 9.77
N ALA A 40 2.54 -16.61 9.58
CA ALA A 40 1.19 -16.29 9.08
C ALA A 40 0.93 -16.87 7.68
N GLU A 41 -0.27 -17.40 7.45
CA GLU A 41 -0.66 -17.91 6.14
C GLU A 41 -1.21 -16.78 5.25
N PHE A 42 -1.04 -16.95 3.93
CA PHE A 42 -1.64 -16.03 2.96
C PHE A 42 -3.14 -16.27 2.82
N ILE A 43 -3.92 -15.22 3.05
CA ILE A 43 -5.34 -15.16 2.68
C ILE A 43 -5.43 -14.77 1.21
N GLN A 44 -6.34 -15.39 0.45
CA GLN A 44 -6.50 -15.15 -0.99
C GLN A 44 -7.61 -14.15 -1.34
N THR A 45 -8.56 -13.92 -0.45
CA THR A 45 -9.73 -13.05 -0.68
C THR A 45 -9.68 -11.86 0.28
N PRO A 46 -9.85 -10.61 -0.18
CA PRO A 46 -10.23 -10.22 -1.56
C PRO A 46 -9.09 -10.32 -2.59
N PHE A 47 -7.85 -10.37 -2.13
CA PHE A 47 -6.65 -10.63 -2.92
C PHE A 47 -5.61 -11.29 -2.02
N LYS A 48 -4.47 -11.72 -2.59
CA LYS A 48 -3.39 -12.34 -1.80
C LYS A 48 -2.76 -11.35 -0.80
N HIS A 49 -2.98 -11.57 0.49
CA HIS A 49 -2.43 -10.74 1.58
C HIS A 49 -2.16 -11.56 2.84
N LEU A 50 -1.42 -10.97 3.78
CA LEU A 50 -1.39 -11.42 5.17
C LEU A 50 -2.38 -10.59 5.98
N GLU A 51 -3.10 -11.24 6.88
CA GLU A 51 -3.81 -10.59 7.97
C GLU A 51 -3.42 -11.30 9.27
N ILE A 52 -2.94 -10.51 10.23
CA ILE A 52 -2.56 -11.03 11.54
C ILE A 52 -3.32 -10.21 12.57
N LEU A 53 -4.26 -10.87 13.25
CA LEU A 53 -4.96 -10.31 14.39
C LEU A 53 -4.09 -10.42 15.64
N GLN A 54 -4.31 -9.54 16.61
CA GLN A 54 -3.49 -9.45 17.82
C GLN A 54 -2.00 -9.38 17.45
N PHE A 55 -1.64 -8.45 16.57
CA PHE A 55 -0.28 -8.35 16.02
C PHE A 55 0.74 -8.11 17.14
N PHE A 56 0.51 -7.11 17.98
CA PHE A 56 1.22 -6.92 19.24
C PHE A 56 0.68 -7.84 20.33
N THR A 57 1.50 -8.15 21.34
CA THR A 57 0.99 -8.72 22.60
C THR A 57 0.01 -7.75 23.25
N ASP A 58 -0.89 -8.24 24.09
CA ASP A 58 -1.84 -7.37 24.80
C ASP A 58 -1.12 -6.31 25.65
N ALA A 59 0.01 -6.67 26.25
CA ALA A 59 0.84 -5.76 27.04
C ALA A 59 1.47 -4.66 26.17
N ASP A 60 2.13 -5.02 25.07
CA ASP A 60 2.74 -4.03 24.17
C ASP A 60 1.69 -3.16 23.49
N PHE A 61 0.52 -3.73 23.16
CA PHE A 61 -0.56 -2.97 22.56
C PHE A 61 -1.17 -1.98 23.55
N ALA A 62 -1.37 -2.38 24.81
CA ALA A 62 -1.82 -1.47 25.86
C ALA A 62 -0.82 -0.33 26.09
N GLU A 63 0.49 -0.62 26.08
CA GLU A 63 1.54 0.40 26.19
C GLU A 63 1.57 1.33 24.97
N LEU A 64 1.42 0.79 23.75
CA LEU A 64 1.29 1.58 22.52
C LEU A 64 0.12 2.56 22.62
N LEU A 65 -1.05 2.09 23.02
CA LEU A 65 -2.24 2.95 23.12
C LEU A 65 -2.15 3.97 24.26
N ALA A 66 -1.33 3.71 25.29
CA ALA A 66 -1.09 4.63 26.39
C ALA A 66 -0.03 5.70 26.07
N CYS A 67 0.74 5.55 25.00
CA CYS A 67 1.71 6.58 24.58
C CYS A 67 0.99 7.89 24.28
N GLN A 68 1.54 8.99 24.77
CA GLN A 68 0.90 10.31 24.65
C GLN A 68 0.76 10.75 23.18
N GLU A 69 1.64 10.30 22.30
CA GLU A 69 1.58 10.57 20.86
C GLU A 69 0.47 9.77 20.16
N ILE A 70 -0.03 8.71 20.80
CA ILE A 70 -1.14 7.89 20.31
C ILE A 70 -2.45 8.34 20.96
N ALA A 71 -2.50 8.44 22.30
CA ALA A 71 -3.64 8.93 23.08
C ALA A 71 -3.72 10.46 23.08
N ILE A 72 -4.03 11.04 21.92
CA ILE A 72 -4.30 12.46 21.78
C ILE A 72 -5.59 12.81 22.55
N PRO A 73 -5.58 13.86 23.39
CA PRO A 73 -6.79 14.28 24.12
C PRO A 73 -7.90 14.73 23.18
N THR A 74 -9.14 14.63 23.64
CA THR A 74 -10.29 15.26 22.97
C THR A 74 -10.05 16.76 22.83
N ALA A 75 -10.44 17.33 21.69
CA ALA A 75 -10.34 18.75 21.39
C ALA A 75 -11.74 19.38 21.28
N ALA A 76 -11.86 20.68 21.57
CA ALA A 76 -13.11 21.42 21.41
C ALA A 76 -13.34 21.90 19.97
N ASN A 77 -12.27 21.97 19.15
CA ASN A 77 -12.29 22.39 17.76
C ASN A 77 -11.00 21.94 17.04
N ASP A 78 -10.96 22.13 15.72
CA ASP A 78 -9.83 21.72 14.88
C ASP A 78 -8.50 22.39 15.26
N GLU A 79 -8.53 23.66 15.65
CA GLU A 79 -7.31 24.40 15.99
C GLU A 79 -6.64 23.77 17.21
N GLU A 80 -7.43 23.49 18.25
CA GLU A 80 -6.96 22.78 19.45
C GLU A 80 -6.48 21.36 19.12
N LEU A 81 -7.17 20.65 18.21
CA LEU A 81 -6.72 19.33 17.76
C LEU A 81 -5.35 19.40 17.07
N PHE A 82 -5.15 20.35 16.17
CA PHE A 82 -3.85 20.54 15.53
C PHE A 82 -2.78 20.89 16.54
N ASP A 83 -3.06 21.78 17.49
CA ASP A 83 -2.09 22.15 18.51
C ASP A 83 -1.69 20.93 19.35
N HIS A 84 -2.65 20.10 19.78
CA HIS A 84 -2.37 18.81 20.45
C HIS A 84 -1.48 17.88 19.62
N LEU A 85 -1.74 17.74 18.32
CA LEU A 85 -0.97 16.86 17.44
C LEU A 85 0.46 17.38 17.23
N LEU A 86 0.60 18.67 16.92
CA LEU A 86 1.89 19.29 16.66
C LEU A 86 2.79 19.30 17.90
N ASP A 87 2.22 19.58 19.09
CA ASP A 87 2.93 19.52 20.37
C ASP A 87 3.41 18.10 20.71
N ARG A 88 2.79 17.08 20.11
CA ARG A 88 3.16 15.66 20.25
C ARG A 88 4.10 15.17 19.15
N GLY A 89 4.69 16.08 18.38
CA GLY A 89 5.73 15.76 17.38
C GLY A 89 5.18 15.34 16.02
N TYR A 90 3.89 15.51 15.75
CA TYR A 90 3.33 15.30 14.43
C TYR A 90 3.64 16.46 13.49
N LYS A 91 3.78 16.16 12.20
CA LYS A 91 3.85 17.15 11.13
C LYS A 91 2.87 16.78 10.04
N ILE A 92 2.21 17.79 9.47
CA ILE A 92 1.40 17.63 8.26
C ILE A 92 2.35 17.24 7.12
N ILE A 93 1.99 16.22 6.35
CA ILE A 93 2.80 15.74 5.23
C ILE A 93 1.99 15.74 3.92
N PRO A 94 2.65 15.93 2.77
CA PRO A 94 2.06 15.56 1.49
C PRO A 94 1.78 14.05 1.49
N PHE A 95 0.51 13.68 1.38
CA PHE A 95 0.06 12.29 1.32
C PHE A 95 -1.06 12.18 0.29
N PRO A 96 -1.20 11.03 -0.42
CA PRO A 96 -2.23 10.90 -1.43
C PRO A 96 -3.62 11.14 -0.84
N GLY A 97 -4.40 12.02 -1.48
CA GLY A 97 -5.76 12.32 -1.04
C GLY A 97 -5.85 13.19 0.22
N SER A 98 -4.81 13.96 0.52
CA SER A 98 -4.77 14.94 1.61
C SER A 98 -4.30 16.31 1.14
N THR A 99 -4.75 17.39 1.78
CA THR A 99 -4.02 18.66 1.73
C THR A 99 -2.80 18.62 2.66
N ALA A 100 -1.75 19.36 2.29
CA ALA A 100 -0.61 19.63 3.15
C ALA A 100 -0.74 20.97 3.91
N SER A 101 -1.89 21.64 3.82
CA SER A 101 -2.14 22.97 4.40
C SER A 101 -3.18 22.91 5.52
N ARG A 102 -2.76 23.23 6.76
CA ARG A 102 -3.67 23.42 7.91
C ARG A 102 -4.77 24.43 7.56
N GLN A 103 -4.41 25.55 6.95
CA GLN A 103 -5.37 26.63 6.64
C GLN A 103 -6.42 26.19 5.61
N GLU A 104 -6.02 25.48 4.55
CA GLU A 104 -6.98 24.98 3.56
C GLU A 104 -7.93 23.96 4.19
N TYR A 105 -7.40 23.08 5.05
CA TYR A 105 -8.22 22.10 5.75
C TYR A 105 -9.25 22.77 6.66
N LEU A 106 -8.84 23.73 7.49
CA LEU A 106 -9.74 24.46 8.38
C LEU A 106 -10.84 25.20 7.59
N ALA A 107 -10.48 25.85 6.48
CA ALA A 107 -11.44 26.52 5.63
C ALA A 107 -12.45 25.54 5.01
N TRP A 108 -11.97 24.38 4.55
CA TRP A 108 -12.79 23.31 3.99
C TRP A 108 -13.73 22.70 5.05
N HIS A 109 -13.22 22.34 6.23
CA HIS A 109 -13.99 21.64 7.26
C HIS A 109 -15.10 22.54 7.85
N GLN A 110 -14.83 23.84 7.99
CA GLN A 110 -15.83 24.81 8.48
C GLN A 110 -16.95 25.11 7.48
N ASN A 111 -16.63 25.19 6.18
CA ASN A 111 -17.57 25.71 5.17
C ASN A 111 -18.07 24.66 4.18
N GLN A 112 -17.49 23.45 4.18
CA GLN A 112 -17.69 22.41 3.17
C GLN A 112 -17.56 22.96 1.74
N THR A 113 -16.71 23.97 1.54
CA THR A 113 -16.46 24.54 0.22
C THR A 113 -15.78 23.48 -0.65
N GLU A 114 -16.10 23.42 -1.95
CA GLU A 114 -15.32 22.62 -2.90
C GLU A 114 -13.89 23.14 -2.91
N GLY A 115 -13.00 22.48 -2.17
CA GLY A 115 -11.55 22.70 -2.25
C GLY A 115 -11.00 22.09 -3.53
N ASP A 116 -9.78 22.48 -3.90
CA ASP A 116 -9.04 21.82 -4.98
C ASP A 116 -8.81 20.34 -4.58
N ARG A 117 -9.60 19.45 -5.16
CA ARG A 117 -9.53 18.00 -4.89
C ARG A 117 -8.16 17.48 -5.31
N TYR A 118 -7.59 16.58 -4.51
CA TYR A 118 -6.29 15.96 -4.83
C TYR A 118 -6.34 15.17 -6.16
N HIS A 119 -7.46 14.50 -6.43
CA HIS A 119 -7.70 13.74 -7.65
C HIS A 119 -9.17 13.90 -8.08
N PRO A 120 -9.51 13.87 -9.40
CA PRO A 120 -10.89 14.03 -9.86
C PRO A 120 -11.88 12.99 -9.31
N THR A 121 -11.38 11.82 -8.90
CA THR A 121 -12.19 10.75 -8.29
C THR A 121 -12.35 10.88 -6.78
N CYS A 122 -11.59 11.78 -6.13
CA CYS A 122 -11.75 12.03 -4.70
C CYS A 122 -12.97 12.90 -4.43
N GLU A 123 -13.69 12.56 -3.38
CA GLU A 123 -14.73 13.41 -2.79
C GLU A 123 -14.21 14.09 -1.51
N GLY A 124 -13.27 13.46 -0.82
CA GLY A 124 -12.60 13.96 0.39
C GLY A 124 -11.47 14.93 0.13
N PHE A 125 -11.07 15.62 1.21
CA PHE A 125 -10.01 16.62 1.22
C PHE A 125 -8.96 16.29 2.27
N GLY A 126 -9.37 16.22 3.55
CA GLY A 126 -8.63 15.60 4.66
C GLY A 126 -7.20 16.11 4.94
N VAL A 127 -6.64 15.66 6.06
CA VAL A 127 -5.23 15.88 6.39
C VAL A 127 -4.63 14.59 6.94
N THR A 128 -3.41 14.31 6.49
CA THR A 128 -2.56 13.27 7.05
C THR A 128 -1.40 13.92 7.81
N LEU A 129 -1.20 13.49 9.06
CA LEU A 129 -0.06 13.88 9.86
C LEU A 129 0.80 12.66 10.16
N ARG A 130 2.11 12.83 10.15
CA ARG A 130 3.09 11.80 10.51
C ARG A 130 3.82 12.19 11.79
N LEU A 131 3.97 11.24 12.70
CA LEU A 131 4.85 11.42 13.86
C LEU A 131 6.30 11.43 13.38
N ILE A 132 7.00 12.55 13.58
CA ILE A 132 8.39 12.72 13.16
C ILE A 132 9.35 12.55 14.34
N GLU A 133 8.92 12.97 15.52
CA GLU A 133 9.76 13.04 16.72
C GLU A 133 9.08 12.28 17.87
N PRO A 134 9.15 10.94 17.90
CA PRO A 134 8.61 10.16 19.02
C PRO A 134 9.37 10.48 20.31
N ILE A 135 8.63 10.77 21.38
CA ILE A 135 9.14 11.14 22.70
C ILE A 135 9.18 9.92 23.63
N SER A 136 8.13 9.10 23.61
CA SER A 136 8.02 7.89 24.41
C SER A 136 9.05 6.85 23.97
N THR A 137 9.79 6.29 24.94
CA THR A 137 10.78 5.23 24.70
C THR A 137 10.20 4.06 23.91
N PHE A 138 8.98 3.63 24.24
CA PHE A 138 8.26 2.60 23.51
C PHE A 138 8.16 2.90 22.00
N LEU A 139 7.76 4.12 21.63
CA LEU A 139 7.61 4.52 20.22
C LEU A 139 8.95 4.71 19.52
N GLN A 140 9.99 5.14 20.25
CA GLN A 140 11.35 5.20 19.70
C GLN A 140 11.88 3.80 19.37
N GLU A 141 11.70 2.84 20.28
CA GLU A 141 12.07 1.44 20.05
C GLU A 141 11.27 0.81 18.90
N LEU A 142 9.96 1.11 18.83
CA LEU A 142 9.09 0.60 17.78
C LEU A 142 9.43 1.20 16.41
N ASP A 143 9.66 2.51 16.32
CA ASP A 143 10.07 3.17 15.08
C ASP A 143 11.44 2.63 14.61
N ALA A 144 12.40 2.46 15.53
CA ALA A 144 13.69 1.85 15.23
C ALA A 144 13.54 0.41 14.71
N PHE A 145 12.67 -0.39 15.32
CA PHE A 145 12.38 -1.76 14.87
C PHE A 145 11.75 -1.78 13.46
N LEU A 146 10.72 -0.97 13.21
CA LEU A 146 10.05 -0.91 11.91
C LEU A 146 10.97 -0.43 10.78
N ARG A 147 11.92 0.48 11.09
CA ARG A 147 12.96 0.92 10.16
C ARG A 147 14.11 -0.06 10.01
N GLY A 148 14.27 -0.98 10.95
CA GLY A 148 15.39 -1.90 11.04
C GLY A 148 15.40 -2.96 9.93
N ASP A 149 16.59 -3.44 9.61
CA ASP A 149 16.80 -4.42 8.54
C ASP A 149 16.09 -5.75 8.83
N ALA A 150 16.00 -6.18 10.08
CA ALA A 150 15.40 -7.46 10.45
C ALA A 150 13.91 -7.53 10.08
N PHE A 151 13.13 -6.52 10.46
CA PHE A 151 11.71 -6.43 10.12
C PHE A 151 11.50 -6.34 8.60
N ASN A 152 12.25 -5.47 7.93
CA ASN A 152 12.14 -5.26 6.48
C ASN A 152 12.58 -6.49 5.69
N ALA A 153 13.60 -7.22 6.15
CA ALA A 153 14.03 -8.49 5.55
C ALA A 153 12.98 -9.58 5.74
N ALA A 154 12.33 -9.66 6.90
CA ALA A 154 11.27 -10.63 7.16
C ALA A 154 10.07 -10.45 6.23
N ILE A 155 9.54 -9.22 6.10
CA ILE A 155 8.42 -8.94 5.18
C ILE A 155 8.84 -9.14 3.72
N ALA A 156 10.04 -8.72 3.33
CA ALA A 156 10.52 -8.91 1.96
C ALA A 156 10.66 -10.40 1.60
N LYS A 157 11.27 -11.19 2.48
CA LYS A 157 11.41 -12.65 2.34
C LYS A 157 10.04 -13.32 2.23
N LYS A 158 9.09 -12.95 3.09
CA LYS A 158 7.73 -13.51 3.11
C LYS A 158 6.99 -13.32 1.78
N PHE A 159 7.21 -12.19 1.12
CA PHE A 159 6.62 -11.85 -0.18
C PHE A 159 7.53 -12.15 -1.38
N ASN A 160 8.69 -12.77 -1.17
CA ASN A 160 9.68 -13.06 -2.21
C ASN A 160 10.14 -11.79 -2.97
N ILE A 161 10.40 -10.72 -2.23
CA ILE A 161 10.88 -9.43 -2.74
C ILE A 161 12.38 -9.30 -2.47
N ASN A 162 13.13 -8.86 -3.48
CA ASN A 162 14.54 -8.51 -3.29
C ASN A 162 14.67 -7.16 -2.56
N LEU A 163 14.95 -7.20 -1.26
CA LEU A 163 15.08 -6.00 -0.42
C LEU A 163 16.19 -5.05 -0.90
N GLU A 164 17.30 -5.57 -1.46
CA GLU A 164 18.39 -4.73 -1.97
C GLU A 164 17.94 -3.83 -3.13
N SER A 165 16.93 -4.29 -3.89
CA SER A 165 16.31 -3.51 -4.97
C SER A 165 15.29 -2.49 -4.48
N CYS A 166 15.04 -2.43 -3.16
CA CYS A 166 14.01 -1.60 -2.56
C CYS A 166 14.56 -0.52 -1.62
N SER A 167 13.80 0.56 -1.45
CA SER A 167 13.90 1.49 -0.32
C SER A 167 12.70 1.31 0.61
N THR A 168 12.88 1.63 1.88
CA THR A 168 11.84 1.53 2.91
C THR A 168 11.24 2.91 3.21
N ASP A 169 9.95 2.98 3.49
CA ASP A 169 9.30 4.16 4.08
C ASP A 169 8.31 3.66 5.14
N CYS A 170 8.42 4.14 6.37
CA CYS A 170 7.49 3.80 7.43
C CYS A 170 7.28 4.96 8.40
N GLY A 171 6.17 4.90 9.13
CA GLY A 171 5.88 5.84 10.20
C GLY A 171 4.53 5.59 10.86
N ILE A 172 4.27 6.37 11.90
CA ILE A 172 2.98 6.41 12.58
C ILE A 172 2.21 7.61 12.04
N GLN A 173 0.99 7.39 11.58
CA GLN A 173 0.17 8.40 10.94
C GLN A 173 -1.17 8.59 11.65
N LYS A 174 -1.61 9.85 11.64
CA LYS A 174 -2.94 10.29 12.04
C LYS A 174 -3.66 10.81 10.81
N TYR A 175 -4.88 10.33 10.59
CA TYR A 175 -5.71 10.78 9.48
C TYR A 175 -6.92 11.49 10.04
N LEU A 176 -7.13 12.75 9.67
CA LEU A 176 -8.27 13.52 10.14
C LEU A 176 -9.53 13.25 9.33
N ASP A 177 -10.66 13.74 9.82
CA ASP A 177 -11.94 13.69 9.11
C ASP A 177 -11.81 14.25 7.68
N GLY A 178 -12.51 13.63 6.74
CA GLY A 178 -12.43 13.95 5.32
C GLY A 178 -11.25 13.34 4.57
N TYR A 179 -10.33 12.63 5.23
CA TYR A 179 -9.26 11.90 4.56
C TYR A 179 -9.83 10.85 3.62
N GLU A 180 -9.47 10.92 2.33
CA GLU A 180 -9.87 9.93 1.35
C GLU A 180 -8.69 9.49 0.50
N ILE A 181 -8.53 8.18 0.37
CA ILE A 181 -7.83 7.61 -0.77
C ILE A 181 -8.81 6.73 -1.54
N THR A 182 -9.15 7.16 -2.75
CA THR A 182 -10.15 6.52 -3.62
C THR A 182 -9.67 5.13 -4.05
N PRO A 183 -10.55 4.18 -4.45
CA PRO A 183 -10.14 2.82 -4.80
C PRO A 183 -8.99 2.77 -5.78
N HIS A 184 -7.95 2.04 -5.42
CA HIS A 184 -6.76 1.88 -6.26
C HIS A 184 -6.00 0.61 -5.88
N PRO A 185 -5.25 0.02 -6.83
CA PRO A 185 -4.40 -1.15 -6.59
C PRO A 185 -2.98 -0.81 -6.15
N ASP A 186 -2.70 0.45 -5.81
CA ASP A 186 -1.35 1.01 -5.71
C ASP A 186 -0.56 1.07 -7.03
N VAL A 187 0.51 1.86 -7.01
CA VAL A 187 1.41 2.08 -8.15
C VAL A 187 2.42 0.94 -8.30
N ARG A 188 2.81 0.61 -9.53
CA ARG A 188 3.72 -0.52 -9.84
C ARG A 188 5.11 -0.47 -9.20
N PHE A 189 5.58 0.72 -8.82
CA PHE A 189 6.88 0.87 -8.18
C PHE A 189 6.80 0.67 -6.66
N LYS A 190 5.61 0.46 -6.09
CA LYS A 190 5.45 -0.01 -4.73
C LYS A 190 5.54 -1.54 -4.72
N ALA A 191 6.52 -2.07 -4.00
CA ALA A 191 6.78 -3.50 -3.90
C ALA A 191 5.91 -4.15 -2.82
N LEU A 192 5.64 -3.44 -1.71
CA LEU A 192 4.88 -3.94 -0.59
C LEU A 192 4.31 -2.78 0.21
N THR A 193 3.16 -3.00 0.85
CA THR A 193 2.57 -2.10 1.85
C THR A 193 2.13 -2.90 3.07
N TYR A 194 2.21 -2.27 4.25
CA TYR A 194 1.61 -2.79 5.48
C TYR A 194 0.93 -1.69 6.29
N MET A 195 -0.11 -2.09 7.02
CA MET A 195 -0.96 -1.19 7.80
C MET A 195 -1.39 -1.87 9.10
N VAL A 196 -1.03 -1.27 10.24
CA VAL A 196 -1.49 -1.71 11.57
C VAL A 196 -2.46 -0.71 12.15
N ASN A 197 -3.64 -1.16 12.57
CA ASN A 197 -4.57 -0.33 13.31
C ASN A 197 -4.15 -0.22 14.79
N ALA A 198 -4.00 1.01 15.28
CA ALA A 198 -3.60 1.31 16.66
C ALA A 198 -4.43 2.46 17.25
N ASN A 199 -5.76 2.33 17.20
CA ASN A 199 -6.68 3.38 17.61
C ASN A 199 -6.94 3.33 19.13
N PRO A 200 -6.74 4.43 19.88
CA PRO A 200 -6.92 4.42 21.35
C PRO A 200 -8.39 4.41 21.78
N ASN A 201 -9.31 4.86 20.93
CA ASN A 201 -10.72 4.90 21.27
C ASN A 201 -11.37 3.51 21.11
N PRO A 202 -12.08 2.98 22.14
CA PRO A 202 -12.72 1.67 22.08
C PRO A 202 -13.81 1.57 21.00
N ASP A 203 -14.48 2.68 20.68
CA ASP A 203 -15.52 2.74 19.66
C ASP A 203 -14.93 2.86 18.25
N SER A 204 -13.62 2.97 18.10
CA SER A 204 -12.96 3.15 16.81
C SER A 204 -13.36 2.09 15.79
N ALA A 205 -13.66 0.85 16.19
CA ALA A 205 -13.97 -0.25 15.29
C ALA A 205 -15.29 -0.06 14.51
N THR A 206 -16.24 0.76 15.01
CA THR A 206 -17.55 0.97 14.38
C THR A 206 -17.60 2.22 13.49
N GLN A 207 -16.51 2.97 13.45
CA GLN A 207 -16.43 4.28 12.83
C GLN A 207 -16.01 4.17 11.36
N GLN A 208 -16.42 5.12 10.53
CA GLN A 208 -16.13 5.11 9.09
C GLN A 208 -14.78 5.77 8.81
N HIS A 209 -13.68 5.06 9.06
CA HIS A 209 -12.33 5.55 8.74
C HIS A 209 -11.34 4.43 8.41
N HIS A 210 -11.79 3.19 8.38
CA HIS A 210 -10.94 2.03 8.16
C HIS A 210 -10.65 1.79 6.68
N THR A 211 -9.62 0.99 6.41
CA THR A 211 -9.30 0.57 5.05
C THR A 211 -10.33 -0.43 4.55
N HIS A 212 -10.93 -0.11 3.40
CA HIS A 212 -11.74 -1.01 2.59
C HIS A 212 -10.83 -1.81 1.68
N TYR A 213 -10.96 -3.14 1.70
CA TYR A 213 -10.40 -4.03 0.70
C TYR A 213 -11.51 -4.47 -0.23
N MET A 214 -11.29 -4.26 -1.52
CA MET A 214 -12.33 -4.21 -2.51
C MET A 214 -12.00 -5.10 -3.69
N ARG A 215 -12.99 -5.31 -4.55
CA ARG A 215 -12.80 -5.81 -5.91
C ARG A 215 -13.59 -4.95 -6.87
N PHE A 216 -13.30 -5.05 -8.16
CA PHE A 216 -14.21 -4.46 -9.14
C PHE A 216 -15.57 -5.16 -9.11
N SER A 217 -16.62 -4.36 -9.34
CA SER A 217 -17.95 -4.86 -9.66
C SER A 217 -17.91 -5.71 -10.93
N ASP A 218 -18.92 -6.57 -11.11
CA ASP A 218 -19.02 -7.46 -12.28
C ASP A 218 -18.88 -6.69 -13.61
N LYS A 219 -19.43 -5.48 -13.69
CA LYS A 219 -19.40 -4.63 -14.90
C LYS A 219 -18.02 -4.04 -15.18
N ARG A 220 -17.14 -3.95 -14.17
CA ARG A 220 -15.84 -3.28 -14.25
C ARG A 220 -14.65 -4.24 -14.15
N ARG A 221 -14.88 -5.52 -13.90
CA ARG A 221 -13.83 -6.56 -13.81
C ARG A 221 -12.89 -6.64 -15.02
N TYR A 222 -13.32 -6.17 -16.20
CA TYR A 222 -12.46 -6.10 -17.38
C TYR A 222 -11.22 -5.22 -17.16
N VAL A 223 -11.25 -4.25 -16.23
CA VAL A 223 -10.13 -3.36 -15.91
C VAL A 223 -8.93 -4.15 -15.41
N GLU A 224 -9.14 -5.13 -14.51
CA GLU A 224 -8.07 -6.02 -14.05
C GLU A 224 -7.46 -6.83 -15.21
N THR A 225 -8.31 -7.29 -16.14
CA THR A 225 -7.86 -8.04 -17.32
C THR A 225 -7.02 -7.14 -18.24
N LEU A 226 -7.43 -5.89 -18.45
CA LEU A 226 -6.70 -4.91 -19.22
C LEU A 226 -5.32 -4.65 -18.59
N TRP A 227 -5.25 -4.39 -17.29
CA TRP A 227 -3.97 -4.19 -16.61
C TRP A 227 -3.08 -5.41 -16.57
N SER A 228 -3.66 -6.61 -16.53
CA SER A 228 -2.93 -7.89 -16.61
C SER A 228 -2.30 -8.08 -17.99
N GLY A 229 -3.03 -7.78 -19.05
CA GLY A 229 -2.56 -7.88 -20.43
C GLY A 229 -1.58 -6.78 -20.85
N ASN A 230 -1.60 -5.62 -20.18
CA ASN A 230 -0.82 -4.45 -20.56
C ASN A 230 0.12 -4.03 -19.43
N GLN A 231 1.29 -4.69 -19.36
CA GLN A 231 2.20 -4.51 -18.25
C GLN A 231 2.91 -3.13 -18.21
N ASP A 232 2.89 -2.44 -19.33
CA ASP A 232 3.42 -1.10 -19.53
C ASP A 232 2.42 0.01 -19.19
N ILE A 233 1.17 -0.31 -18.84
CA ILE A 233 0.18 0.66 -18.37
C ILE A 233 0.23 0.75 -16.84
N GLN A 234 0.32 1.98 -16.33
CA GLN A 234 0.25 2.27 -14.91
C GLN A 234 -1.19 2.10 -14.41
N ARG A 235 -1.33 1.62 -13.17
CA ARG A 235 -2.64 1.55 -12.53
C ARG A 235 -3.02 2.92 -12.02
N CYS A 236 -4.30 3.24 -12.10
CA CYS A 236 -4.85 4.51 -11.68
C CYS A 236 -5.84 4.32 -10.53
N TRP A 237 -6.35 5.44 -10.05
CA TRP A 237 -7.43 5.50 -9.08
C TRP A 237 -8.75 5.35 -9.81
N GLU A 238 -9.65 4.58 -9.23
CA GLU A 238 -10.90 4.14 -9.83
C GLU A 238 -12.08 4.68 -9.02
N PRO A 239 -13.19 5.07 -9.67
CA PRO A 239 -14.35 5.58 -8.95
C PRO A 239 -14.92 4.58 -7.92
N TRP A 240 -15.44 5.09 -6.81
CA TRP A 240 -16.03 4.24 -5.76
C TRP A 240 -17.14 3.32 -6.28
N GLU A 241 -17.96 3.79 -7.22
CA GLU A 241 -19.05 3.03 -7.82
C GLU A 241 -18.60 1.93 -8.78
N TRP A 242 -17.31 1.86 -9.11
CA TRP A 242 -16.74 0.77 -9.91
C TRP A 242 -16.37 -0.44 -9.06
N CYS A 243 -16.27 -0.26 -7.74
CA CYS A 243 -15.74 -1.23 -6.81
C CYS A 243 -16.77 -1.62 -5.74
N GLU A 244 -16.61 -2.84 -5.22
CA GLU A 244 -17.42 -3.39 -4.14
C GLU A 244 -16.51 -3.69 -2.95
N THR A 245 -16.90 -3.25 -1.74
CA THR A 245 -16.17 -3.60 -0.52
C THR A 245 -16.43 -5.05 -0.17
N GLU A 246 -15.36 -5.84 -0.08
CA GLU A 246 -15.40 -7.24 0.36
C GLU A 246 -15.09 -7.37 1.86
N LYS A 247 -14.19 -6.50 2.34
CA LYS A 247 -13.72 -6.50 3.72
C LYS A 247 -13.34 -5.11 4.17
N VAL A 248 -13.56 -4.82 5.45
CA VAL A 248 -13.06 -3.61 6.12
C VAL A 248 -12.13 -4.03 7.25
N GLN A 249 -10.94 -3.45 7.33
CA GLN A 249 -10.00 -3.68 8.45
C GLN A 249 -10.43 -2.85 9.67
N SER A 250 -11.48 -3.24 10.37
CA SER A 250 -11.96 -2.50 11.56
C SER A 250 -11.29 -2.95 12.85
N VAL A 251 -10.73 -4.16 12.89
CA VAL A 251 -10.15 -4.75 14.10
C VAL A 251 -8.88 -3.99 14.48
N ASN A 252 -8.81 -3.55 15.74
CA ASN A 252 -7.63 -2.92 16.30
C ASN A 252 -6.56 -3.97 16.63
N ASN A 253 -5.29 -3.58 16.76
CA ASN A 253 -4.18 -4.53 16.91
C ASN A 253 -4.16 -5.59 15.79
N SER A 254 -4.50 -5.17 14.56
CA SER A 254 -4.44 -6.02 13.37
C SER A 254 -3.48 -5.39 12.37
N ILE A 255 -2.67 -6.22 11.74
CA ILE A 255 -1.84 -5.82 10.59
C ILE A 255 -2.39 -6.49 9.32
N VAL A 256 -2.42 -5.73 8.23
CA VAL A 256 -2.56 -6.26 6.88
C VAL A 256 -1.30 -5.93 6.09
N ILE A 257 -0.77 -6.91 5.36
CA ILE A 257 0.41 -6.78 4.50
C ILE A 257 0.08 -7.32 3.11
N PHE A 258 0.40 -6.59 2.05
CA PHE A 258 0.26 -7.09 0.69
C PHE A 258 1.29 -6.49 -0.27
N SER A 259 1.54 -7.22 -1.36
CA SER A 259 2.32 -6.75 -2.51
C SER A 259 1.33 -6.24 -3.57
N PRO A 260 1.36 -4.95 -3.95
CA PRO A 260 0.49 -4.39 -4.97
C PRO A 260 0.45 -5.19 -6.27
N ASN A 261 -0.74 -5.37 -6.83
CA ASN A 261 -1.02 -6.07 -8.09
C ASN A 261 -2.34 -5.58 -8.71
N ASN A 262 -2.75 -6.09 -9.88
CA ASN A 262 -3.96 -5.63 -10.60
C ASN A 262 -5.25 -5.69 -9.77
N ASP A 263 -5.31 -6.62 -8.82
CA ASP A 263 -6.47 -6.99 -8.01
C ASP A 263 -6.41 -6.47 -6.57
N THR A 264 -5.33 -5.76 -6.18
CA THR A 264 -5.15 -5.30 -4.79
C THR A 264 -5.89 -4.00 -4.49
N ILE A 265 -7.15 -3.91 -4.91
CA ILE A 265 -7.95 -2.70 -4.79
C ILE A 265 -8.27 -2.42 -3.32
N HIS A 266 -7.91 -1.23 -2.87
CA HIS A 266 -8.21 -0.78 -1.53
C HIS A 266 -8.48 0.73 -1.52
N ALA A 267 -9.16 1.17 -0.47
CA ALA A 267 -9.60 2.54 -0.35
C ALA A 267 -9.82 2.94 1.11
N VAL A 268 -9.88 4.24 1.38
CA VAL A 268 -10.33 4.80 2.65
C VAL A 268 -11.20 6.00 2.32
N LYS A 269 -12.33 6.14 2.98
CA LYS A 269 -13.10 7.40 3.05
C LYS A 269 -13.43 7.64 4.51
N ALA A 270 -12.73 8.59 5.14
CA ALA A 270 -12.86 8.88 6.55
C ALA A 270 -13.95 9.94 6.78
N THR A 271 -14.99 9.54 7.50
CA THR A 271 -16.12 10.37 7.91
C THR A 271 -16.43 10.07 9.38
N TYR A 272 -15.87 10.84 10.29
CA TYR A 272 -15.96 10.57 11.73
C TYR A 272 -15.64 11.80 12.58
N ASP A 273 -16.02 11.77 13.86
CA ASP A 273 -15.66 12.82 14.80
C ASP A 273 -14.18 12.71 15.22
N HIS A 274 -13.32 13.34 14.43
CA HIS A 274 -11.89 13.44 14.70
C HIS A 274 -11.54 14.27 15.96
N LEU A 275 -12.47 15.05 16.53
CA LEU A 275 -12.20 15.85 17.73
C LEU A 275 -12.24 14.96 18.97
N ALA A 276 -13.10 13.93 18.95
CA ALA A 276 -13.19 12.94 20.01
C ALA A 276 -11.98 11.98 20.05
N PHE A 277 -11.50 11.54 18.89
CA PHE A 277 -10.35 10.64 18.72
C PHE A 277 -9.89 10.66 17.26
N GLN A 278 -8.70 10.15 16.93
CA GLN A 278 -8.23 10.10 15.55
C GLN A 278 -7.85 8.70 15.10
N ARG A 279 -8.11 8.40 13.83
CA ARG A 279 -7.56 7.23 13.16
C ARG A 279 -6.06 7.23 13.29
N THR A 280 -5.51 6.15 13.83
CA THR A 280 -4.08 5.95 14.02
C THR A 280 -3.64 4.67 13.34
N GLN A 281 -2.64 4.80 12.48
CA GLN A 281 -2.10 3.66 11.75
C GLN A 281 -0.58 3.66 11.79
N LEU A 282 0.01 2.50 12.05
CA LEU A 282 1.41 2.25 11.72
C LEU A 282 1.43 1.81 10.28
N TYR A 283 2.16 2.54 9.45
CA TYR A 283 2.16 2.36 8.02
C TYR A 283 3.58 2.17 7.52
N GLY A 284 3.76 1.33 6.50
CA GLY A 284 5.00 1.35 5.75
C GLY A 284 4.93 0.66 4.40
N ASN A 285 5.94 0.93 3.58
CA ASN A 285 6.10 0.41 2.24
C ASN A 285 7.53 -0.04 1.97
N LEU A 286 7.63 -0.99 1.04
CA LEU A 286 8.83 -1.19 0.24
C LEU A 286 8.61 -0.59 -1.15
N TRP A 287 9.57 0.15 -1.66
CA TRP A 287 9.52 0.80 -2.97
C TRP A 287 10.66 0.29 -3.84
N TYR A 288 10.37 -0.19 -5.05
CA TYR A 288 11.42 -0.52 -6.00
C TYR A 288 12.23 0.74 -6.36
N LYS A 289 13.55 0.64 -6.25
CA LYS A 289 14.50 1.71 -6.61
C LYS A 289 14.43 2.03 -8.10
N ASN A 290 14.25 0.99 -8.93
CA ASN A 290 14.04 1.15 -10.36
C ASN A 290 12.57 1.41 -10.66
N ARG A 291 12.29 2.52 -11.36
CA ARG A 291 10.94 2.90 -11.78
C ARG A 291 10.83 2.67 -13.29
N PRO A 292 10.14 1.61 -13.74
CA PRO A 292 9.94 1.41 -15.17
C PRO A 292 9.16 2.59 -15.75
N ALA A 293 9.55 3.05 -16.93
CA ALA A 293 8.73 3.98 -17.70
C ALA A 293 7.45 3.25 -18.11
N VAL A 294 6.32 3.70 -17.58
CA VAL A 294 4.99 3.15 -17.87
C VAL A 294 4.11 4.24 -18.47
N GLN A 295 3.25 3.86 -19.39
CA GLN A 295 2.20 4.72 -19.93
C GLN A 295 1.26 5.08 -18.79
N LYS A 296 0.94 6.37 -18.67
CA LYS A 296 -0.10 6.84 -17.75
C LYS A 296 -1.46 6.64 -18.41
N ALA A 297 -2.42 6.16 -17.63
CA ALA A 297 -3.82 6.11 -17.99
C ALA A 297 -4.61 6.69 -16.81
N GLU A 298 -5.71 7.37 -17.11
CA GLU A 298 -6.71 7.76 -16.13
C GLU A 298 -7.90 6.80 -16.22
N TRP A 299 -8.73 6.73 -15.17
CA TRP A 299 -9.89 5.84 -15.15
C TRP A 299 -10.85 6.08 -16.34
N THR A 300 -10.94 7.32 -16.84
CA THR A 300 -11.75 7.67 -18.01
C THR A 300 -11.25 6.99 -19.29
N ASP A 301 -9.93 6.77 -19.40
CA ASP A 301 -9.35 6.03 -20.52
C ASP A 301 -9.75 4.55 -20.48
N LEU A 302 -10.04 4.04 -19.28
CA LEU A 302 -10.45 2.67 -19.03
C LEU A 302 -11.98 2.47 -19.13
N ASP A 303 -12.79 3.53 -19.22
CA ASP A 303 -14.25 3.40 -19.35
C ASP A 303 -14.68 3.07 -20.80
N VAL A 304 -14.60 1.79 -21.15
CA VAL A 304 -14.94 1.31 -22.50
C VAL A 304 -16.41 1.60 -22.84
N PHE A 305 -17.32 1.60 -21.87
CA PHE A 305 -18.75 1.83 -22.12
C PHE A 305 -19.05 3.30 -22.42
N ALA A 306 -18.47 4.22 -21.65
CA ALA A 306 -18.58 5.66 -21.93
C ALA A 306 -17.94 6.01 -23.28
N ASN A 307 -16.79 5.41 -23.57
CA ASN A 307 -16.06 5.62 -24.81
C ASN A 307 -16.79 5.06 -26.04
N MET A 308 -17.45 3.89 -25.93
CA MET A 308 -18.30 3.36 -27.00
C MET A 308 -19.51 4.28 -27.26
N THR A 309 -20.18 4.73 -26.20
CA THR A 309 -21.35 5.62 -26.32
C THR A 309 -20.98 6.92 -27.03
N THR A 310 -19.85 7.53 -26.64
CA THR A 310 -19.34 8.76 -27.26
C THR A 310 -18.99 8.55 -28.74
N ARG A 311 -18.35 7.42 -29.08
CA ARG A 311 -18.03 7.08 -30.48
C ARG A 311 -19.28 6.85 -31.32
N MET A 312 -20.32 6.22 -30.76
CA MET A 312 -21.59 6.03 -31.46
C MET A 312 -22.34 7.35 -31.64
N ALA A 313 -22.33 8.23 -30.64
CA ALA A 313 -22.96 9.55 -30.73
C ALA A 313 -22.27 10.47 -31.75
N ASN A 314 -20.95 10.35 -31.91
CA ASN A 314 -20.15 11.12 -32.86
C ASN A 314 -19.98 10.44 -34.23
N ALA A 315 -20.56 9.25 -34.43
CA ALA A 315 -20.53 8.58 -35.72
C ALA A 315 -21.49 9.31 -36.67
N ASP A 316 -20.94 9.95 -37.70
CA ASP A 316 -21.71 10.54 -38.80
C ASP A 316 -22.51 9.44 -39.51
N PRO A 317 -23.86 9.44 -39.42
CA PRO A 317 -24.69 8.40 -40.01
C PRO A 317 -24.62 8.36 -41.54
N GLU A 318 -24.11 9.43 -42.18
CA GLU A 318 -24.00 9.52 -43.64
C GLU A 318 -22.61 9.13 -44.18
N LYS A 319 -21.62 8.91 -43.32
CA LYS A 319 -20.32 8.37 -43.77
C LYS A 319 -20.40 6.85 -43.85
N PRO A 320 -20.40 6.24 -45.06
CA PRO A 320 -20.41 4.79 -45.18
C PRO A 320 -19.18 4.22 -44.47
N ILE A 321 -19.39 3.23 -43.61
CA ILE A 321 -18.32 2.46 -42.97
C ILE A 321 -17.43 1.95 -44.11
N GLN A 322 -16.23 2.53 -44.24
CA GLN A 322 -15.23 2.00 -45.16
C GLN A 322 -14.90 0.59 -44.65
N LYS A 323 -15.49 -0.42 -45.29
CA LYS A 323 -15.05 -1.80 -45.14
C LYS A 323 -13.60 -1.82 -45.58
N ASN A 324 -12.69 -1.80 -44.61
CA ASN A 324 -11.30 -2.14 -44.88
C ASN A 324 -11.34 -3.50 -45.58
N LYS A 325 -11.02 -3.52 -46.87
CA LYS A 325 -10.75 -4.75 -47.60
C LYS A 325 -9.60 -5.41 -46.85
N MET A 326 -9.90 -6.38 -45.99
CA MET A 326 -8.92 -7.40 -45.68
C MET A 326 -8.59 -8.05 -47.02
N SER A 327 -7.45 -7.68 -47.59
CA SER A 327 -6.85 -8.44 -48.67
C SER A 327 -6.69 -9.85 -48.15
N ALA A 328 -7.50 -10.77 -48.66
CA ALA A 328 -7.30 -12.18 -48.43
C ALA A 328 -5.85 -12.50 -48.80
N ILE A 329 -5.07 -12.93 -47.80
CA ILE A 329 -3.78 -13.56 -48.05
C ILE A 329 -4.13 -14.84 -48.81
N GLN A 330 -3.88 -14.87 -50.12
CA GLN A 330 -3.96 -16.10 -50.89
C GLN A 330 -2.83 -17.02 -50.41
N PRO A 331 -3.10 -18.30 -50.11
CA PRO A 331 -2.06 -19.26 -49.85
C PRO A 331 -1.28 -19.52 -51.14
N ASP A 332 0.04 -19.44 -51.04
CA ASP A 332 0.98 -19.62 -52.13
C ASP A 332 1.04 -21.12 -52.51
N GLU A 333 0.23 -21.52 -53.50
CA GLU A 333 0.30 -22.85 -54.13
C GLU A 333 1.50 -22.90 -55.09
N GLN A 334 2.73 -22.91 -54.54
CA GLN A 334 3.92 -23.26 -55.33
C GLN A 334 5.13 -23.60 -54.44
N SER A 335 5.11 -24.76 -53.76
CA SER A 335 6.33 -25.52 -53.44
C SER A 335 6.03 -26.97 -53.02
N LEU A 336 5.47 -27.75 -53.94
CA LEU A 336 5.56 -29.21 -53.89
C LEU A 336 6.34 -29.69 -55.12
N VAL A 337 7.67 -29.51 -55.04
CA VAL A 337 8.58 -30.23 -55.94
C VAL A 337 8.89 -31.58 -55.31
N ALA A 338 8.52 -32.60 -56.06
CA ALA A 338 8.73 -34.00 -55.77
C ALA A 338 10.22 -34.36 -55.62
N HIS A 339 10.54 -35.12 -54.59
CA HIS A 339 11.65 -36.08 -54.64
C HIS A 339 11.10 -37.48 -54.36
N LYS A 340 11.04 -38.29 -55.44
CA LYS A 340 10.96 -39.75 -55.39
C LYS A 340 12.31 -40.32 -55.80
N THR A 341 12.63 -41.47 -55.20
CA THR A 341 13.66 -42.48 -55.56
C THR A 341 15.12 -42.07 -55.28
N LEU A 342 15.96 -42.86 -54.60
CA LEU A 342 16.01 -44.31 -54.32
C LEU A 342 16.37 -44.59 -52.85
#